data_AF-A0A093BJV5-F1
#
_entry.id   AF-A0A093BJV5-F1
#
_cell.length_a   1.000
_cell.length_b   1.000
_cell.length_c   1.000
_cell.angle_alpha   90.00
_cell.angle_beta   90.00
_cell.angle_gamma   90.00
#
_symmetry.space_group_name_H-M   'P 1'
#
loop_
_entity.id
_entity.type
_entity.pdbx_description
1 polymer ?
#
loop_
_entity_poly.entity_id
_entity_poly.type
_entity_poly.pdbx_seq_one_letter_code
_entity_poly.pdbx_strand_id
1 'polypeptide(L)'
;QKLQDGVITVREFFTLLEVHVPIQKPRHSHVPVMSAASAAPTPLDLLYSHYVYRPKLRIYEEDCQALAQKIEELKPYADMQDQLLVNVNRSFWEVMRTCSDEELKNFGAELNKMKSCFIKESKILAHEEKATLYSRLLQSAQEQYEKLQSRMKKLDELVKEAESCLGALKAGLGLLFSLTFFPFLIELESLRAQEEKLQNVLDLTWLVCLCREVSDLEAENEQVLEQINLQKEKLKSYEEQLEKYDFLEWDLTEWSQQQAIFGFLYDALELTVVFGPPIDGDELGADPSRKIASLSFESLLDEEEAPPSSCLVKRLIFQFIESQGCWQEKCPTLSHLPQVLQDISLVVGHCKVLGKEIEFLERWGGKFNLLKTDIRDTKVKLLFSSLAAFAKFELTLSLSANYPADSPPFTVHKKIGNIGEEEISAVLSEVPPGHHYLRRAVSLIHQHLLQPPK
;
A
#
# COMPACT_ATOMS: atom_id res chain seq x y z
N GLN A 1 -30.58 -11.33 39.44
CA GLN A 1 -31.99 -11.78 39.28
C GLN A 1 -32.09 -12.95 38.30
N LYS A 2 -31.76 -12.81 37.00
CA LYS A 2 -31.78 -13.93 36.02
C LYS A 2 -31.04 -15.21 36.46
N LEU A 3 -29.86 -15.09 37.09
CA LEU A 3 -29.11 -16.22 37.64
C LEU A 3 -29.88 -16.96 38.75
N GLN A 4 -30.60 -16.22 39.61
CA GLN A 4 -31.40 -16.78 40.70
C GLN A 4 -32.67 -17.47 40.19
N ASP A 5 -33.24 -16.96 39.10
CA ASP A 5 -34.49 -17.47 38.53
C ASP A 5 -34.25 -18.64 37.54
N GLY A 6 -32.99 -18.98 37.26
CA GLY A 6 -32.64 -20.09 36.36
C GLY A 6 -32.85 -19.78 34.86
N VAL A 7 -33.16 -18.53 34.52
CA VAL A 7 -33.43 -18.07 33.16
C VAL A 7 -32.21 -17.45 32.48
N ILE A 8 -31.03 -17.54 33.09
CA ILE A 8 -29.77 -17.05 32.52
C ILE A 8 -29.23 -18.01 31.46
N THR A 9 -28.82 -17.48 30.30
CA THR A 9 -28.10 -18.26 29.29
C THR A 9 -26.62 -18.39 29.64
N VAL A 10 -25.92 -19.36 29.04
CA VAL A 10 -24.47 -19.52 29.23
C VAL A 10 -23.72 -18.24 28.81
N ARG A 11 -24.13 -17.61 27.70
CA ARG A 11 -23.58 -16.32 27.23
C ARG A 11 -23.77 -15.22 28.26
N GLU A 12 -24.98 -15.04 28.76
CA GLU A 12 -25.30 -14.02 29.78
C GLU A 12 -24.54 -14.27 31.09
N PHE A 13 -24.31 -15.53 31.45
CA PHE A 13 -23.52 -15.90 32.62
C PHE A 13 -22.04 -15.49 32.46
N PHE A 14 -21.45 -15.70 31.28
CA PHE A 14 -20.09 -15.19 31.02
C PHE A 14 -20.03 -13.66 31.04
N THR A 15 -21.05 -12.96 30.54
CA THR A 15 -21.14 -11.50 30.64
C THR A 15 -21.24 -11.03 32.09
N LEU A 16 -22.04 -11.71 32.92
CA LEU A 16 -22.17 -11.43 34.36
C LEU A 16 -20.82 -11.53 35.09
N LEU A 17 -19.97 -12.46 34.69
CA LEU A 17 -18.63 -12.67 35.24
C LEU A 17 -17.55 -11.81 34.57
N GLU A 18 -17.94 -10.87 33.71
CA GLU A 18 -17.05 -10.02 32.92
C GLU A 18 -16.09 -10.82 31.99
N VAL A 19 -16.43 -12.07 31.68
CA VAL A 19 -15.64 -12.95 30.79
C VAL A 19 -16.04 -12.68 29.34
N HIS A 20 -15.33 -11.76 28.70
CA HIS A 20 -15.57 -11.42 27.29
C HIS A 20 -14.71 -12.31 26.39
N VAL A 21 -15.33 -12.98 25.41
CA VAL A 21 -14.65 -13.72 24.33
C VAL A 21 -14.77 -12.89 23.05
N PRO A 22 -13.81 -12.01 22.74
CA PRO A 22 -13.89 -11.18 21.54
C PRO A 22 -13.68 -12.05 20.30
N ILE A 23 -14.70 -12.12 19.44
CA ILE A 23 -14.55 -12.66 18.09
C ILE A 23 -13.94 -11.53 17.26
N GLN A 24 -12.66 -11.65 16.91
CA GLN A 24 -12.01 -10.69 16.01
C GLN A 24 -12.66 -10.81 14.63
N LYS A 25 -13.09 -9.68 14.04
CA LYS A 25 -13.52 -9.66 12.64
C LYS A 25 -12.35 -10.15 11.78
N PRO A 26 -12.56 -11.16 10.91
CA PRO A 26 -11.49 -11.68 10.08
C PRO A 26 -11.00 -10.58 9.14
N ARG A 27 -9.68 -10.48 8.98
CA ARG A 27 -9.11 -9.76 7.83
C ARG A 27 -9.29 -10.68 6.64
N HIS A 28 -10.14 -10.30 5.69
CA HIS A 28 -10.34 -11.09 4.49
C HIS A 28 -9.04 -11.08 3.68
N SER A 29 -8.48 -12.28 3.47
CA SER A 29 -7.40 -12.48 2.53
C SER A 29 -7.99 -12.42 1.13
N HIS A 30 -7.70 -11.36 0.38
CA HIS A 30 -8.08 -11.31 -1.03
C HIS A 30 -7.15 -12.22 -1.83
N VAL A 31 -7.67 -13.34 -2.31
CA VAL A 31 -7.04 -14.08 -3.40
C VAL A 31 -7.28 -13.25 -4.66
N PRO A 32 -6.23 -12.89 -5.43
CA PRO A 32 -6.42 -12.21 -6.69
C PRO A 32 -7.35 -13.06 -7.56
N VAL A 33 -8.56 -12.53 -7.82
CA VAL A 33 -9.42 -13.07 -8.86
C VAL A 33 -8.56 -13.01 -10.12
N MET A 34 -8.39 -14.15 -10.80
CA MET A 34 -7.88 -14.11 -12.16
C MET A 34 -8.83 -13.22 -12.94
N SER A 35 -8.49 -11.95 -13.10
CA SER A 35 -9.26 -11.00 -13.88
C SER A 35 -9.52 -11.65 -15.22
N ALA A 36 -10.80 -11.84 -15.53
CA ALA A 36 -11.27 -12.09 -16.87
C ALA A 36 -10.97 -10.80 -17.69
N ALA A 37 -9.70 -10.60 -18.03
CA ALA A 37 -9.29 -9.56 -18.95
C ALA A 37 -9.88 -9.92 -20.32
N SER A 38 -10.50 -8.94 -20.97
CA SER A 38 -11.12 -9.02 -22.30
C SER A 38 -10.14 -9.29 -23.45
N ALA A 39 -8.89 -9.64 -23.15
CA ALA A 39 -7.82 -9.92 -24.10
C ALA A 39 -7.40 -11.40 -24.03
N ALA A 40 -7.03 -11.98 -25.17
CA ALA A 40 -6.53 -13.34 -25.22
C ALA A 40 -5.27 -13.48 -24.35
N PRO A 41 -5.17 -14.49 -23.47
CA PRO A 41 -4.04 -14.63 -22.56
C PRO A 41 -2.74 -14.81 -23.33
N THR A 42 -1.71 -14.06 -22.94
CA THR A 42 -0.39 -14.18 -23.55
C THR A 42 0.25 -15.52 -23.17
N PRO A 43 1.25 -16.01 -23.93
CA PRO A 43 1.98 -17.23 -23.58
C PRO A 43 2.62 -17.18 -22.18
N LEU A 44 3.01 -15.99 -21.73
CA LEU A 44 3.56 -15.76 -20.39
C LEU A 44 2.48 -15.92 -19.31
N ASP A 45 1.27 -15.41 -19.56
CA ASP A 45 0.12 -15.58 -18.64
C ASP A 45 -0.25 -17.05 -18.46
N LEU A 46 -0.16 -17.84 -19.53
CA LEU A 46 -0.41 -19.28 -19.48
C LEU A 46 0.64 -20.02 -18.64
N LEU A 47 1.91 -19.61 -18.71
CA LEU A 47 2.98 -20.16 -17.88
C LEU A 47 2.76 -19.83 -16.39
N TYR A 48 2.49 -18.57 -16.06
CA TYR A 48 2.20 -18.17 -14.67
C TYR A 48 0.93 -18.85 -14.14
N SER A 49 -0.13 -18.91 -14.95
CA SER A 49 -1.36 -19.61 -14.61
C SER A 49 -1.11 -21.09 -14.28
N HIS A 50 -0.35 -21.78 -15.13
CA HIS A 50 -0.13 -23.22 -15.01
C HIS A 50 0.82 -23.59 -13.87
N TYR A 51 1.91 -22.83 -13.66
CA TYR A 51 2.98 -23.19 -12.73
C TYR A 51 2.96 -22.43 -11.40
N VAL A 52 2.24 -21.31 -11.31
CA VAL A 52 2.22 -20.46 -10.11
C VAL A 52 0.80 -20.33 -9.55
N TYR A 53 -0.15 -19.81 -10.33
CA TYR A 53 -1.45 -19.44 -9.79
C TYR A 53 -2.37 -20.62 -9.51
N ARG A 54 -2.57 -21.53 -10.47
CA ARG A 54 -3.46 -22.69 -10.28
C ARG A 54 -2.97 -23.65 -9.16
N PRO A 55 -1.68 -23.98 -9.06
CA PRO A 55 -1.18 -24.81 -7.97
C PRO A 55 -1.40 -24.15 -6.60
N LYS A 56 -1.12 -22.84 -6.49
CA LYS A 56 -1.35 -22.07 -5.27
C LYS A 56 -2.84 -22.04 -4.90
N LEU A 57 -3.72 -21.84 -5.87
CA LEU A 57 -5.16 -21.79 -5.67
C LEU A 57 -5.70 -23.12 -5.09
N ARG A 58 -5.31 -24.26 -5.66
CA ARG A 58 -5.74 -25.58 -5.16
C ARG A 58 -5.38 -25.78 -3.70
N ILE A 59 -4.17 -25.37 -3.30
CA ILE A 59 -3.73 -25.51 -1.91
C ILE A 59 -4.60 -24.68 -0.96
N TYR A 60 -4.94 -23.46 -1.35
CA TYR A 60 -5.85 -22.63 -0.57
C TYR A 60 -7.28 -23.19 -0.56
N GLU A 61 -7.79 -23.70 -1.67
CA GLU A 61 -9.12 -24.33 -1.71
C GLU A 61 -9.21 -25.52 -0.75
N GLU A 62 -8.21 -26.39 -0.73
CA GLU A 62 -8.12 -27.51 0.21
C GLU A 62 -8.04 -27.04 1.68
N ASP A 63 -7.26 -26.00 1.95
CA ASP A 63 -7.13 -25.41 3.30
C ASP A 63 -8.45 -24.77 3.76
N CYS A 64 -9.12 -24.03 2.87
CA CYS A 64 -10.44 -23.48 3.12
C CYS A 64 -11.49 -24.56 3.40
N GLN A 65 -11.45 -25.70 2.69
CA GLN A 65 -12.33 -26.84 2.96
C GLN A 65 -12.06 -27.45 4.33
N ALA A 66 -10.79 -27.64 4.71
CA ALA A 66 -10.42 -28.16 6.03
C ALA A 66 -10.87 -27.21 7.16
N LEU A 67 -10.70 -25.91 6.98
CA LEU A 67 -11.18 -24.89 7.93
C LEU A 67 -12.70 -24.87 8.02
N ALA A 68 -13.41 -24.99 6.89
CA ALA A 68 -14.86 -25.07 6.87
C ALA A 68 -15.37 -26.30 7.66
N GLN A 69 -14.71 -27.45 7.51
CA GLN A 69 -15.06 -28.66 8.26
C GLN A 69 -14.87 -28.47 9.77
N LYS A 70 -13.75 -27.86 10.20
CA LYS A 70 -13.54 -27.53 11.62
C LYS A 70 -14.59 -26.55 12.16
N ILE A 71 -15.02 -25.58 11.35
CA ILE A 71 -16.09 -24.66 11.73
C ILE A 71 -17.39 -25.45 11.95
N GLU A 72 -17.76 -26.36 11.05
CA GLU A 72 -18.95 -27.21 11.24
C GLU A 72 -18.85 -28.06 12.52
N GLU A 73 -17.68 -28.61 12.85
CA GLU A 73 -17.46 -29.36 14.09
C GLU A 73 -17.60 -28.49 15.35
N LEU A 74 -17.29 -27.19 15.26
CA LEU A 74 -17.36 -26.25 16.38
C LEU A 74 -18.74 -25.59 16.56
N LYS A 75 -19.58 -25.55 15.52
CA LYS A 75 -20.93 -24.94 15.57
C LYS A 75 -21.81 -25.45 16.73
N PRO A 76 -21.92 -26.77 17.01
CA PRO A 76 -22.76 -27.25 18.11
C PRO A 76 -22.36 -26.68 19.48
N TYR A 77 -21.08 -26.39 19.70
CA TYR A 77 -20.59 -25.77 20.93
C TYR A 77 -20.91 -24.27 21.00
N ALA A 78 -20.95 -23.59 19.86
CA ALA A 78 -21.43 -22.21 19.79
C ALA A 78 -22.93 -22.12 20.14
N ASP A 79 -23.73 -23.08 19.65
CA ASP A 79 -25.17 -23.13 19.92
C ASP A 79 -25.49 -23.37 21.41
N MET A 80 -24.60 -24.03 22.15
CA MET A 80 -24.75 -24.19 23.61
C MET A 80 -24.70 -22.86 24.36
N GLN A 81 -24.10 -21.80 23.80
CA GLN A 81 -23.99 -20.50 24.47
C GLN A 81 -25.34 -19.83 24.68
N ASP A 82 -26.30 -20.11 23.79
CA ASP A 82 -27.64 -19.52 23.82
C ASP A 82 -28.64 -20.38 24.61
N GLN A 83 -28.22 -21.54 25.12
CA GLN A 83 -29.02 -22.38 26.00
C GLN A 83 -28.97 -21.87 27.45
N LEU A 84 -30.02 -22.19 28.21
CA LEU A 84 -30.09 -21.89 29.64
C LEU A 84 -29.02 -22.67 30.40
N LEU A 85 -28.31 -22.00 31.31
CA LEU A 85 -27.24 -22.62 32.11
C LEU A 85 -27.75 -23.83 32.90
N VAL A 86 -28.99 -23.79 33.39
CA VAL A 86 -29.62 -24.91 34.10
C VAL A 86 -29.83 -26.15 33.23
N ASN A 87 -30.02 -25.98 31.92
CA ASN A 87 -30.20 -27.08 30.97
C ASN A 87 -28.84 -27.67 30.54
N VAL A 88 -27.80 -26.83 30.45
CA VAL A 88 -26.45 -27.25 30.09
C VAL A 88 -25.75 -27.94 31.26
N ASN A 89 -25.85 -27.36 32.46
CA ASN A 89 -25.26 -27.92 33.67
C ASN A 89 -26.02 -27.49 34.92
N ARG A 90 -27.01 -28.31 35.31
CA ARG A 90 -27.88 -28.05 36.45
C ARG A 90 -27.14 -27.99 37.78
N SER A 91 -26.25 -28.93 38.04
CA SER A 91 -25.51 -28.98 39.32
C SER A 91 -24.60 -27.76 39.49
N PHE A 92 -23.98 -27.32 38.40
CA PHE A 92 -23.18 -26.09 38.39
C PHE A 92 -24.04 -24.84 38.66
N TRP A 93 -25.21 -24.72 38.01
CA TRP A 93 -26.13 -23.62 38.26
C TRP A 93 -26.61 -23.58 39.72
N GLU A 94 -26.95 -24.73 40.31
CA GLU A 94 -27.41 -24.85 41.70
C GLU A 94 -26.36 -24.35 42.70
N VAL A 95 -25.07 -24.55 42.41
CA VAL A 95 -23.97 -24.00 43.21
C VAL A 95 -23.86 -22.49 42.99
N MET A 96 -23.79 -22.04 41.74
CA MET A 96 -23.54 -20.64 41.38
C MET A 96 -24.65 -19.68 41.83
N ARG A 97 -25.91 -20.14 41.93
CA ARG A 97 -27.01 -19.32 42.50
C ARG A 97 -26.85 -19.03 44.00
N THR A 98 -26.07 -19.83 44.73
CA THR A 98 -25.85 -19.65 46.18
C THR A 98 -24.60 -18.84 46.52
N CYS A 99 -23.73 -18.61 45.55
CA CYS A 99 -22.53 -17.82 45.72
C CYS A 99 -22.84 -16.35 46.00
N SER A 100 -22.04 -15.75 46.86
CA SER A 100 -21.99 -14.31 47.06
C SER A 100 -21.37 -13.59 45.85
N ASP A 101 -21.61 -12.28 45.73
CA ASP A 101 -21.02 -11.48 44.64
C ASP A 101 -19.49 -11.53 44.63
N GLU A 102 -18.85 -11.61 45.80
CA GLU A 102 -17.38 -11.70 45.92
C GLU A 102 -16.85 -13.07 45.43
N GLU A 103 -17.57 -14.16 45.72
CA GLU A 103 -17.23 -15.50 45.23
C GLU A 103 -17.42 -15.60 43.71
N LEU A 104 -18.50 -15.02 43.17
CA LEU A 104 -18.73 -14.94 41.73
C LEU A 104 -17.64 -14.13 41.04
N LYS A 105 -17.22 -13.01 41.62
CA LYS A 105 -16.12 -12.18 41.09
C LYS A 105 -14.79 -12.94 41.08
N ASN A 106 -14.47 -13.65 42.16
CA ASN A 106 -13.26 -14.49 42.22
C ASN A 106 -13.30 -15.63 41.20
N PHE A 107 -14.45 -16.28 41.02
CA PHE A 107 -14.64 -17.30 39.99
C PHE A 107 -14.48 -16.72 38.57
N GLY A 108 -15.03 -15.54 38.31
CA GLY A 108 -14.82 -14.81 37.06
C GLY A 108 -13.35 -14.48 36.78
N ALA A 109 -12.58 -14.13 37.82
CA ALA A 109 -11.14 -13.90 37.69
C ALA A 109 -10.37 -15.18 37.30
N GLU A 110 -10.68 -16.32 37.90
CA GLU A 110 -10.08 -17.61 37.53
C GLU A 110 -10.49 -18.05 36.11
N LEU A 111 -11.76 -17.84 35.72
CA LEU A 111 -12.21 -18.08 34.35
C LEU A 111 -11.47 -17.20 33.34
N ASN A 112 -11.20 -15.94 33.67
CA ASN A 112 -10.42 -15.06 32.79
C ASN A 112 -8.95 -15.50 32.67
N LYS A 113 -8.34 -16.09 33.71
CA LYS A 113 -7.02 -16.74 33.62
C LYS A 113 -7.08 -17.93 32.67
N MET A 114 -8.07 -18.81 32.84
CA MET A 114 -8.23 -20.00 31.99
C MET A 114 -8.52 -19.62 30.52
N LYS A 115 -9.38 -18.62 30.29
CA LYS A 115 -9.61 -18.01 28.98
C LYS A 115 -8.31 -17.53 28.34
N SER A 116 -7.46 -16.85 29.11
CA SER A 116 -6.17 -16.36 28.60
C SER A 116 -5.23 -17.50 28.19
N CYS A 117 -5.28 -18.64 28.88
CA CYS A 117 -4.55 -19.85 28.48
C CYS A 117 -5.10 -20.41 27.16
N PHE A 118 -6.41 -20.60 27.04
CA PHE A 118 -7.03 -21.12 25.81
C PHE A 118 -6.82 -20.20 24.61
N ILE A 119 -6.83 -18.88 24.79
CA ILE A 119 -6.51 -17.94 23.71
C ILE A 119 -5.05 -18.12 23.24
N LYS A 120 -4.11 -18.34 24.17
CA LYS A 120 -2.70 -18.59 23.81
C LYS A 120 -2.55 -19.92 23.07
N GLU A 121 -3.21 -20.97 23.54
CA GLU A 121 -3.20 -22.29 22.91
C GLU A 121 -3.82 -22.24 21.50
N SER A 122 -4.98 -21.59 21.34
CA SER A 122 -5.61 -21.37 20.04
C SER A 122 -4.72 -20.60 19.08
N LYS A 123 -3.96 -19.60 19.56
CA LYS A 123 -2.96 -18.89 18.73
C LYS A 123 -1.83 -19.81 18.29
N ILE A 124 -1.33 -20.67 19.18
CA ILE A 124 -0.27 -21.63 18.85
C ILE A 124 -0.77 -22.58 17.75
N LEU A 125 -1.96 -23.17 17.92
CA LEU A 125 -2.57 -24.04 16.91
C LEU A 125 -2.74 -23.32 15.56
N ALA A 126 -3.24 -22.08 15.56
CA ALA A 126 -3.38 -21.30 14.33
C ALA A 126 -2.03 -21.01 13.65
N HIS A 127 -0.96 -20.80 14.43
CA HIS A 127 0.38 -20.62 13.91
C HIS A 127 0.96 -21.93 13.32
N GLU A 128 0.71 -23.06 13.97
CA GLU A 128 1.11 -24.38 13.47
C GLU A 128 0.39 -24.71 12.15
N GLU A 129 -0.93 -24.51 12.08
CA GLU A 129 -1.70 -24.70 10.84
C GLU A 129 -1.20 -23.79 9.70
N LYS A 130 -0.90 -22.53 10.02
CA LYS A 130 -0.31 -21.59 9.05
C LYS A 130 1.07 -22.04 8.57
N ALA A 131 1.89 -22.60 9.45
CA ALA A 131 3.19 -23.16 9.08
C ALA A 131 3.03 -24.38 8.16
N THR A 132 2.06 -25.26 8.43
CA THR A 132 1.71 -26.39 7.56
C THR A 132 1.28 -25.92 6.17
N LEU A 133 0.41 -24.91 6.08
CA LEU A 133 -0.02 -24.30 4.83
C LEU A 133 1.17 -23.74 4.02
N TYR A 134 2.05 -22.99 4.67
CA TYR A 134 3.24 -22.43 4.01
C TYR A 134 4.23 -23.50 3.56
N SER A 135 4.42 -24.55 4.35
CA SER A 135 5.24 -25.70 3.96
C SER A 135 4.69 -26.37 2.69
N ARG A 136 3.38 -26.61 2.62
CA ARG A 136 2.71 -27.15 1.43
C ARG A 136 2.86 -26.26 0.20
N LEU A 137 2.69 -24.93 0.38
CA LEU A 137 2.87 -23.97 -0.71
C LEU A 137 4.31 -23.97 -1.25
N LEU A 138 5.29 -24.03 -0.36
CA LEU A 138 6.70 -24.09 -0.72
C LEU A 138 7.02 -25.37 -1.48
N GLN A 139 6.58 -26.52 -0.95
CA GLN A 139 6.78 -27.82 -1.59
C GLN A 139 6.16 -27.83 -3.00
N SER A 140 4.92 -27.37 -3.15
CA SER A 140 4.28 -27.30 -4.45
C SER A 140 5.00 -26.38 -5.43
N ALA A 141 5.48 -25.23 -4.97
CA ALA A 141 6.26 -24.32 -5.80
C ALA A 141 7.59 -24.96 -6.26
N GLN A 142 8.28 -25.70 -5.39
CA GLN A 142 9.49 -26.46 -5.72
C GLN A 142 9.19 -27.54 -6.77
N GLU A 143 8.14 -28.34 -6.57
CA GLU A 143 7.72 -29.38 -7.53
C GLU A 143 7.36 -28.78 -8.90
N GLN A 144 6.65 -27.65 -8.95
CA GLN A 144 6.33 -26.98 -10.21
C GLN A 144 7.58 -26.41 -10.90
N TYR A 145 8.52 -25.87 -10.13
CA TYR A 145 9.78 -25.36 -10.65
C TYR A 145 10.64 -26.47 -11.26
N GLU A 146 10.81 -27.60 -10.57
CA GLU A 146 11.53 -28.77 -11.09
C GLU A 146 10.87 -29.30 -12.37
N LYS A 147 9.54 -29.36 -12.39
CA LYS A 147 8.78 -29.75 -13.58
C LYS A 147 9.00 -28.80 -14.74
N LEU A 148 9.02 -27.48 -14.50
CA LEU A 148 9.29 -26.48 -15.52
C LEU A 148 10.73 -26.60 -16.06
N GLN A 149 11.72 -26.72 -15.17
CA GLN A 149 13.12 -26.92 -15.57
C GLN A 149 13.30 -28.18 -16.42
N SER A 150 12.66 -29.29 -16.04
CA SER A 150 12.74 -30.54 -16.82
C SER A 150 12.17 -30.38 -18.24
N ARG A 151 11.13 -29.55 -18.42
CA ARG A 151 10.57 -29.23 -19.74
C ARG A 151 11.46 -28.30 -20.55
N MET A 152 12.07 -27.31 -19.89
CA MET A 152 13.02 -26.40 -20.54
C MET A 152 14.21 -27.17 -21.10
N LYS A 153 14.78 -28.12 -20.33
CA LYS A 153 15.85 -29.01 -20.81
C LYS A 153 15.44 -29.82 -22.03
N LYS A 154 14.22 -30.38 -22.04
CA LYS A 154 13.69 -31.10 -23.21
C LYS A 154 13.53 -30.22 -24.44
N LEU A 155 13.12 -28.96 -24.25
CA LEU A 155 13.04 -27.99 -25.36
C LEU A 155 14.43 -27.68 -25.92
N ASP A 156 15.43 -27.47 -25.05
CA ASP A 156 16.82 -27.22 -25.49
C ASP A 156 17.39 -28.41 -26.29
N GLU A 157 17.07 -29.65 -25.89
CA GLU A 157 17.46 -30.85 -26.64
C GLU A 157 16.83 -30.87 -28.04
N LEU A 158 15.53 -30.57 -28.16
CA LEU A 158 14.83 -30.52 -29.44
C LEU A 158 15.35 -29.41 -30.35
N VAL A 159 15.72 -28.25 -29.80
CA VAL A 159 16.31 -27.14 -30.57
C VAL A 159 17.66 -27.56 -31.16
N LYS A 160 18.53 -28.21 -30.36
CA LYS A 160 19.83 -28.71 -30.85
C LYS A 160 19.66 -29.75 -31.95
N GLU A 161 18.67 -30.63 -31.84
CA GLU A 161 18.35 -31.62 -32.88
C GLU A 161 17.93 -30.92 -34.18
N ALA A 162 17.05 -29.91 -34.10
CA ALA A 162 16.62 -29.13 -35.26
C ALA A 162 17.78 -28.39 -35.96
N GLU A 163 18.69 -27.79 -35.18
CA GLU A 163 19.89 -27.14 -35.70
C GLU A 163 20.82 -28.13 -36.42
N SER A 164 20.99 -29.33 -35.86
CA SER A 164 21.75 -30.40 -36.50
C SER A 164 21.15 -30.84 -37.83
N CYS A 165 19.83 -31.05 -37.87
CA CYS A 165 19.11 -31.36 -39.11
C CYS A 165 19.26 -30.26 -40.17
N LEU A 166 19.19 -28.99 -39.76
CA LEU A 166 19.38 -27.85 -40.65
C LEU A 166 20.82 -27.81 -41.22
N GLY A 167 21.82 -28.10 -40.40
CA GLY A 167 23.22 -28.21 -40.82
C GLY A 167 23.44 -29.32 -41.86
N ALA A 168 22.86 -30.51 -41.63
CA ALA A 168 22.93 -31.64 -42.55
C ALA A 168 22.28 -31.31 -43.91
N LEU A 169 21.14 -30.62 -43.90
CA LEU A 169 20.44 -30.18 -45.10
C LEU A 169 21.29 -29.19 -45.92
N LYS A 170 21.92 -28.21 -45.25
CA LYS A 170 22.83 -27.25 -45.90
C LYS A 170 24.04 -27.93 -46.55
N ALA A 171 24.63 -28.93 -45.87
CA ALA A 171 25.77 -29.68 -46.41
C ALA A 171 25.38 -30.52 -47.65
N GLY A 172 24.20 -31.16 -47.64
CA GLY A 172 23.70 -31.93 -48.78
C GLY A 172 23.45 -31.09 -50.03
N LEU A 173 22.95 -29.85 -49.85
CA LEU A 173 22.77 -28.89 -50.95
C LEU A 173 24.11 -28.45 -51.58
N GLY A 174 25.17 -28.31 -50.77
CA GLY A 174 26.51 -27.96 -51.27
C GLY A 174 27.14 -29.05 -52.16
N LEU A 175 26.90 -30.33 -51.85
CA LEU A 175 27.42 -31.45 -52.65
C LEU A 175 26.71 -31.60 -54.01
N LEU A 176 25.39 -31.38 -54.03
CA LEU A 176 24.60 -31.38 -55.26
C LEU A 176 25.05 -30.31 -56.25
N PHE A 177 25.45 -29.14 -55.75
CA PHE A 177 25.96 -28.04 -56.56
C PHE A 177 27.33 -28.33 -57.19
N SER A 178 28.15 -29.17 -56.55
CA SER A 178 29.50 -29.53 -56.99
C SER A 178 29.53 -30.57 -58.12
N LEU A 179 28.58 -31.52 -58.14
CA LEU A 179 28.58 -32.65 -59.09
C LEU A 179 28.06 -32.31 -60.50
N THR A 180 27.38 -31.18 -60.69
CA THR A 180 26.68 -30.86 -61.95
C THR A 180 27.45 -29.97 -62.93
N PHE A 181 28.64 -29.46 -62.58
CA PHE A 181 29.26 -28.33 -63.31
C PHE A 181 30.65 -28.58 -63.95
N PHE A 182 31.10 -29.84 -64.04
CA PHE A 182 32.50 -30.14 -64.38
C PHE A 182 32.91 -30.40 -65.87
N PRO A 183 32.04 -30.72 -66.86
CA PRO A 183 32.56 -31.02 -68.22
C PRO A 183 32.71 -29.87 -69.22
N PHE A 184 32.36 -28.62 -68.91
CA PHE A 184 32.25 -27.53 -69.91
C PHE A 184 33.36 -26.45 -69.83
N LEU A 185 34.34 -26.57 -68.91
CA LEU A 185 35.15 -25.44 -68.45
C LEU A 185 36.62 -25.39 -68.89
N ILE A 186 37.08 -26.21 -69.84
CA ILE A 186 38.52 -26.29 -70.16
C ILE A 186 39.00 -25.15 -71.11
N GLU A 187 38.10 -24.51 -71.88
CA GLU A 187 38.49 -23.44 -72.82
C GLU A 187 38.29 -22.01 -72.29
N LEU A 188 37.66 -21.85 -71.12
CA LEU A 188 37.34 -20.54 -70.51
C LEU A 188 38.28 -20.15 -69.36
N GLU A 189 39.20 -21.04 -68.95
CA GLU A 189 40.10 -20.90 -67.79
C GLU A 189 41.20 -19.82 -67.96
N SER A 190 41.63 -19.55 -69.20
CA SER A 190 42.77 -18.64 -69.45
C SER A 190 42.40 -17.15 -69.26
N LEU A 191 41.17 -16.76 -69.65
CA LEU A 191 40.69 -15.38 -69.53
C LEU A 191 39.92 -15.14 -68.21
N ARG A 192 39.22 -16.16 -67.68
CA ARG A 192 38.48 -16.05 -66.42
C ARG A 192 39.38 -15.98 -65.19
N ALA A 193 40.53 -16.65 -65.16
CA ALA A 193 41.42 -16.65 -64.00
C ALA A 193 42.01 -15.26 -63.63
N GLN A 194 42.03 -14.31 -64.59
CA GLN A 194 42.46 -12.94 -64.35
C GLN A 194 41.30 -12.03 -63.89
N GLU A 195 40.07 -12.33 -64.31
CA GLU A 195 38.83 -11.66 -63.91
C GLU A 195 38.32 -12.16 -62.54
N GLU A 196 38.38 -13.47 -62.25
CA GLU A 196 38.05 -14.08 -60.95
C GLU A 196 38.99 -13.65 -59.83
N LYS A 197 40.26 -13.32 -60.11
CA LYS A 197 41.16 -12.76 -59.09
C LYS A 197 40.80 -11.33 -58.72
N LEU A 198 40.36 -10.51 -59.68
CA LEU A 198 39.89 -9.15 -59.45
C LEU A 198 38.50 -9.15 -58.78
N GLN A 199 37.60 -10.04 -59.21
CA GLN A 199 36.27 -10.21 -58.66
C GLN A 199 36.30 -10.80 -57.24
N ASN A 200 37.14 -11.81 -56.96
CA ASN A 200 37.33 -12.33 -55.60
C ASN A 200 37.91 -11.28 -54.65
N VAL A 201 38.85 -10.43 -55.10
CA VAL A 201 39.38 -9.33 -54.27
C VAL A 201 38.30 -8.28 -54.00
N LEU A 202 37.44 -7.98 -54.98
CA LEU A 202 36.31 -7.07 -54.82
C LEU A 202 35.23 -7.66 -53.88
N ASP A 203 34.90 -8.94 -54.02
CA ASP A 203 33.91 -9.65 -53.20
C ASP A 203 34.41 -9.85 -51.75
N LEU A 204 35.71 -10.13 -51.55
CA LEU A 204 36.33 -10.16 -50.22
C LEU A 204 36.36 -8.77 -49.59
N THR A 205 36.65 -7.72 -50.36
CA THR A 205 36.63 -6.33 -49.86
C THR A 205 35.21 -5.91 -49.48
N TRP A 206 34.22 -6.27 -50.29
CA TRP A 206 32.80 -6.04 -50.02
C TRP A 206 32.34 -6.80 -48.77
N LEU A 207 32.69 -8.07 -48.63
CA LEU A 207 32.38 -8.87 -47.43
C LEU A 207 33.01 -8.28 -46.17
N VAL A 208 34.25 -7.79 -46.23
CA VAL A 208 34.91 -7.13 -45.10
C VAL A 208 34.22 -5.80 -44.73
N CYS A 209 33.81 -5.02 -45.73
CA CYS A 209 33.02 -3.80 -45.50
C CYS A 209 31.66 -4.11 -44.89
N LEU A 210 30.96 -5.13 -45.40
CA LEU A 210 29.65 -5.54 -44.90
C LEU A 210 29.74 -6.12 -43.48
N CYS A 211 30.74 -6.95 -43.19
CA CYS A 211 30.98 -7.46 -41.83
C CYS A 211 31.31 -6.33 -40.86
N ARG A 212 32.03 -5.30 -41.31
CA ARG A 212 32.31 -4.11 -40.50
C ARG A 212 31.05 -3.31 -40.22
N GLU A 213 30.21 -3.07 -41.22
CA GLU A 213 28.90 -2.42 -41.04
C GLU A 213 27.98 -3.21 -40.10
N VAL A 214 27.96 -4.54 -40.21
CA VAL A 214 27.19 -5.39 -39.31
C VAL A 214 27.72 -5.29 -37.88
N SER A 215 29.04 -5.34 -37.67
CA SER A 215 29.61 -5.17 -36.32
C SER A 215 29.40 -3.76 -35.76
N ASP A 216 29.47 -2.72 -36.59
CA ASP A 216 29.20 -1.34 -36.17
C ASP A 216 27.72 -1.19 -35.77
N LEU A 217 26.78 -1.78 -36.54
CA LEU A 217 25.35 -1.81 -36.22
C LEU A 217 25.03 -2.65 -34.98
N GLU A 218 25.73 -3.76 -34.74
CA GLU A 218 25.60 -4.58 -33.53
C GLU A 218 26.04 -3.79 -32.29
N ALA A 219 27.16 -3.06 -32.38
CA ALA A 219 27.64 -2.20 -31.30
C ALA A 219 26.68 -1.03 -31.01
N GLU A 220 26.10 -0.41 -32.04
CA GLU A 220 25.07 0.62 -31.87
C GLU A 220 23.80 0.05 -31.22
N ASN A 221 23.35 -1.13 -31.62
CA ASN A 221 22.20 -1.80 -31.01
C ASN A 221 22.44 -2.13 -29.53
N GLU A 222 23.62 -2.61 -29.17
CA GLU A 222 23.99 -2.91 -27.79
C GLU A 222 23.98 -1.63 -26.93
N GLN A 223 24.52 -0.52 -27.46
CA GLN A 223 24.48 0.78 -26.81
C GLN A 223 23.04 1.30 -26.61
N VAL A 224 22.17 1.17 -27.61
CA VAL A 224 20.75 1.56 -27.50
C VAL A 224 20.03 0.68 -26.50
N LEU A 225 20.32 -0.61 -26.45
CA LEU A 225 19.74 -1.56 -25.48
C LEU A 225 20.13 -1.17 -24.04
N GLU A 226 21.39 -0.80 -23.80
CA GLU A 226 21.85 -0.30 -22.50
C GLU A 226 21.12 0.99 -22.10
N GLN A 227 20.93 1.93 -23.03
CA GLN A 227 20.19 3.17 -22.78
C GLN A 227 18.71 2.89 -22.44
N ILE A 228 18.07 1.97 -23.16
CA ILE A 228 16.68 1.55 -22.90
C ILE A 228 16.58 0.90 -21.51
N ASN A 229 17.53 0.03 -21.14
CA ASN A 229 17.54 -0.60 -19.82
C ASN A 229 17.72 0.42 -18.70
N LEU A 230 18.65 1.38 -18.86
CA LEU A 230 18.83 2.47 -17.91
C LEU A 230 17.57 3.33 -17.76
N GLN A 231 16.86 3.61 -18.87
CA GLN A 231 15.59 4.34 -18.84
C GLN A 231 14.49 3.54 -18.16
N LYS A 232 14.40 2.22 -18.40
CA LYS A 232 13.45 1.33 -17.72
C LYS A 232 13.70 1.26 -16.22
N GLU A 233 14.95 1.20 -15.78
CA GLU A 233 15.29 1.23 -14.35
C GLU A 233 14.92 2.58 -13.71
N LYS A 234 15.13 3.69 -14.41
CA LYS A 234 14.67 5.02 -13.95
C LYS A 234 13.14 5.10 -13.86
N LEU A 235 12.42 4.61 -14.88
CA LEU A 235 10.95 4.56 -14.88
C LEU A 235 10.43 3.72 -13.72
N LYS A 236 11.02 2.53 -13.50
CA LYS A 236 10.66 1.67 -12.38
C LYS A 236 10.93 2.35 -11.02
N SER A 237 12.05 3.08 -10.90
CA SER A 237 12.33 3.89 -9.70
C SER A 237 11.31 5.00 -9.49
N TYR A 238 10.85 5.67 -10.56
CA TYR A 238 9.78 6.66 -10.46
C TYR A 238 8.41 6.05 -10.14
N GLU A 239 8.07 4.90 -10.72
CA GLU A 239 6.85 4.14 -10.39
C GLU A 239 6.86 3.68 -8.93
N GLU A 240 7.97 3.12 -8.43
CA GLU A 240 8.13 2.74 -7.03
C GLU A 240 8.08 3.96 -6.08
N GLN A 241 8.53 5.14 -6.53
CA GLN A 241 8.36 6.39 -5.79
C GLN A 241 6.90 6.86 -5.82
N LEU A 242 6.21 6.76 -6.96
CA LEU A 242 4.80 7.15 -7.10
C LEU A 242 3.88 6.22 -6.30
N GLU A 243 4.08 4.90 -6.30
CA GLU A 243 3.32 3.97 -5.45
C GLU A 243 3.56 4.22 -3.95
N LYS A 244 4.74 4.74 -3.58
CA LYS A 244 5.06 5.09 -2.19
C LYS A 244 4.42 6.40 -1.74
N TYR A 245 4.10 7.30 -2.67
CA TYR A 245 3.45 8.58 -2.41
C TYR A 245 2.07 8.55 -3.07
N ASP A 246 1.06 8.15 -2.32
CA ASP A 246 -0.35 8.17 -2.74
C ASP A 246 -0.76 9.64 -3.02
N PHE A 247 -0.54 10.12 -4.24
CA PHE A 247 -0.71 11.54 -4.60
C PHE A 247 -2.18 11.91 -4.88
N LEU A 248 -3.05 10.92 -5.04
CA LEU A 248 -4.49 11.13 -5.22
C LEU A 248 -5.15 11.08 -3.84
N GLU A 249 -5.21 12.23 -3.18
CA GLU A 249 -5.91 12.40 -1.89
C GLU A 249 -7.44 12.46 -2.05
N TRP A 250 -7.96 12.30 -3.28
CA TRP A 250 -9.39 12.34 -3.57
C TRP A 250 -9.88 11.13 -4.34
N ASP A 251 -11.12 10.75 -4.04
CA ASP A 251 -11.88 9.73 -4.75
C ASP A 251 -13.09 10.39 -5.42
N LEU A 252 -13.40 10.00 -6.67
CA LEU A 252 -14.61 10.45 -7.35
C LEU A 252 -15.80 9.63 -6.85
N THR A 253 -16.70 10.25 -6.09
CA THR A 253 -17.85 9.57 -5.50
C THR A 253 -19.07 9.58 -6.42
N GLU A 254 -19.30 10.70 -7.13
CA GLU A 254 -20.41 10.84 -8.07
C GLU A 254 -19.98 11.65 -9.30
N TRP A 255 -20.39 11.21 -10.49
CA TRP A 255 -20.32 12.00 -11.72
C TRP A 255 -21.66 11.96 -12.45
N SER A 256 -22.24 13.14 -12.66
CA SER A 256 -23.50 13.30 -13.39
C SER A 256 -23.39 14.42 -14.42
N GLN A 257 -24.44 14.58 -15.25
CA GLN A 257 -24.50 15.70 -16.18
C GLN A 257 -24.59 17.06 -15.45
N GLN A 258 -25.04 17.12 -14.20
CA GLN A 258 -25.28 18.38 -13.50
C GLN A 258 -24.21 18.70 -12.45
N GLN A 259 -23.57 17.67 -11.90
CA GLN A 259 -22.60 17.82 -10.81
C GLN A 259 -21.57 16.68 -10.79
N ALA A 260 -20.42 16.95 -10.18
CA ALA A 260 -19.45 15.95 -9.77
C ALA A 260 -19.12 16.12 -8.28
N ILE A 261 -18.99 15.02 -7.56
CA ILE A 261 -18.66 15.01 -6.14
C ILE A 261 -17.33 14.28 -5.95
N PHE A 262 -16.41 14.93 -5.27
CA PHE A 262 -15.09 14.42 -4.92
C PHE A 262 -14.97 14.29 -3.41
N GLY A 263 -14.69 13.09 -2.91
CA GLY A 263 -14.40 12.83 -1.51
C GLY A 263 -12.91 12.99 -1.21
N PHE A 264 -12.56 13.58 -0.06
CA PHE A 264 -11.20 13.72 0.45
C PHE A 264 -11.13 13.17 1.89
N LEU A 265 -9.94 12.71 2.30
CA LEU A 265 -9.68 12.16 3.65
C LEU A 265 -10.62 11.01 4.05
N TYR A 266 -10.80 10.02 3.17
CA TYR A 266 -11.72 8.89 3.39
C TYR A 266 -13.17 9.38 3.63
N ASP A 267 -13.69 10.18 2.70
CA ASP A 267 -15.05 10.73 2.71
C ASP A 267 -15.38 11.67 3.89
N ALA A 268 -14.38 12.18 4.62
CA ALA A 268 -14.59 13.13 5.70
C ALA A 268 -14.84 14.58 5.20
N LEU A 269 -14.44 14.85 3.96
CA LEU A 269 -14.59 16.13 3.26
C LEU A 269 -15.13 15.87 1.87
N GLU A 270 -16.12 16.64 1.45
CA GLU A 270 -16.71 16.54 0.12
C GLU A 270 -16.56 17.87 -0.63
N LEU A 271 -16.13 17.79 -1.87
CA LEU A 271 -16.15 18.87 -2.84
C LEU A 271 -17.21 18.58 -3.88
N THR A 272 -18.25 19.41 -3.90
CA THR A 272 -19.30 19.35 -4.92
C THR A 272 -19.06 20.41 -5.97
N VAL A 273 -18.96 19.98 -7.23
CA VAL A 273 -18.77 20.84 -8.41
C VAL A 273 -20.05 20.79 -9.22
N VAL A 274 -20.77 21.91 -9.30
CA VAL A 274 -21.99 22.03 -10.11
C VAL A 274 -21.64 22.60 -11.47
N PHE A 275 -22.03 21.89 -12.53
CA PHE A 275 -21.76 22.30 -13.90
C PHE A 275 -22.82 23.27 -14.44
N GLY A 276 -22.38 24.16 -15.33
CA GLY A 276 -23.25 25.02 -16.13
C GLY A 276 -24.06 24.24 -17.18
N PRO A 277 -24.91 24.93 -17.96
CA PRO A 277 -25.76 24.28 -18.97
C PRO A 277 -24.93 23.44 -19.95
N PRO A 278 -25.46 22.29 -20.39
CA PRO A 278 -24.76 21.40 -21.31
C PRO A 278 -24.48 22.11 -22.64
N ILE A 279 -23.33 21.83 -23.22
CA ILE A 279 -22.94 22.32 -24.56
C ILE A 279 -23.54 21.37 -25.59
N ASP A 280 -24.08 21.91 -26.70
CA ASP A 280 -24.71 21.10 -27.76
C ASP A 280 -23.76 20.01 -28.28
N GLY A 281 -24.15 18.74 -28.08
CA GLY A 281 -23.39 17.56 -28.54
C GLY A 281 -22.60 16.79 -27.48
N ASP A 282 -22.58 17.25 -26.22
CA ASP A 282 -21.88 16.55 -25.12
C ASP A 282 -22.86 15.74 -24.25
N GLU A 283 -23.06 14.47 -24.61
CA GLU A 283 -23.96 13.55 -23.88
C GLU A 283 -23.41 13.12 -22.50
N LEU A 284 -22.09 13.26 -22.28
CA LEU A 284 -21.39 12.80 -21.08
C LEU A 284 -20.93 13.93 -20.14
N GLY A 285 -21.04 15.19 -20.58
CA GLY A 285 -20.68 16.35 -19.78
C GLY A 285 -19.17 16.52 -19.57
N ALA A 286 -18.35 15.94 -20.46
CA ALA A 286 -16.90 15.85 -20.35
C ALA A 286 -16.14 16.92 -21.15
N ASP A 287 -16.83 17.86 -21.80
CA ASP A 287 -16.17 18.92 -22.57
C ASP A 287 -15.34 19.84 -21.63
N PRO A 288 -14.01 19.97 -21.87
CA PRO A 288 -13.12 20.80 -21.03
C PRO A 288 -13.49 22.29 -21.01
N SER A 289 -14.25 22.77 -22.00
CA SER A 289 -14.73 24.16 -22.09
C SER A 289 -15.97 24.45 -21.26
N ARG A 290 -16.58 23.42 -20.66
CA ARG A 290 -17.81 23.54 -19.86
C ARG A 290 -17.60 24.44 -18.65
N LYS A 291 -18.53 25.38 -18.44
CA LYS A 291 -18.49 26.31 -17.29
C LYS A 291 -18.85 25.61 -15.98
N ILE A 292 -18.22 26.02 -14.89
CA ILE A 292 -18.58 25.60 -13.53
C ILE A 292 -19.47 26.67 -12.91
N ALA A 293 -20.65 26.29 -12.44
CA ALA A 293 -21.63 27.18 -11.83
C ALA A 293 -21.32 27.44 -10.35
N SER A 294 -20.89 26.41 -9.61
CA SER A 294 -20.46 26.56 -8.22
C SER A 294 -19.52 25.45 -7.79
N LEU A 295 -18.64 25.78 -6.84
CA LEU A 295 -17.88 24.81 -6.06
C LEU A 295 -18.25 25.00 -4.59
N SER A 296 -18.67 23.92 -3.93
CA SER A 296 -19.01 23.91 -2.51
C SER A 296 -18.22 22.83 -1.79
N PHE A 297 -17.78 23.16 -0.57
CA PHE A 297 -17.05 22.27 0.30
C PHE A 297 -17.87 21.97 1.54
N GLU A 298 -18.04 20.70 1.84
CA GLU A 298 -18.76 20.23 3.02
C GLU A 298 -17.88 19.30 3.84
N SER A 299 -18.10 19.29 5.15
CA SER A 299 -17.42 18.38 6.06
C SER A 299 -18.43 17.41 6.65
N LEU A 300 -18.14 16.13 6.48
CA LEU A 300 -18.92 15.04 7.05
C LEU A 300 -18.33 14.53 8.38
N LEU A 301 -17.27 15.18 8.88
CA LEU A 301 -16.64 14.84 10.15
C LEU A 301 -17.49 15.31 11.33
N ASP A 302 -17.89 14.37 12.18
CA ASP A 302 -18.53 14.64 13.48
C ASP A 302 -17.49 15.22 14.47
N GLU A 303 -17.61 16.51 14.79
CA GLU A 303 -16.66 17.21 15.68
C GLU A 303 -16.74 16.75 17.14
N GLU A 304 -17.84 16.14 17.57
CA GLU A 304 -18.02 15.69 18.96
C GLU A 304 -17.38 14.31 19.19
N GLU A 305 -17.42 13.43 18.19
CA GLU A 305 -16.82 12.09 18.25
C GLU A 305 -15.39 12.02 17.72
N ALA A 306 -14.98 12.96 16.85
CA ALA A 306 -13.68 12.89 16.19
C ALA A 306 -12.49 13.23 17.12
N PRO A 307 -11.31 12.64 16.89
CA PRO A 307 -10.10 13.01 17.59
C PRO A 307 -9.76 14.49 17.40
N PRO A 308 -9.21 15.18 18.43
CA PRO A 308 -8.79 16.58 18.31
C PRO A 308 -7.81 16.86 17.15
N SER A 309 -6.96 15.87 16.82
CA SER A 309 -6.07 15.91 15.65
C SER A 309 -6.83 16.04 14.34
N SER A 310 -7.94 15.32 14.19
CA SER A 310 -8.78 15.32 12.99
C SER A 310 -9.57 16.62 12.88
N CYS A 311 -10.09 17.13 14.01
CA CYS A 311 -10.76 18.43 14.06
C CYS A 311 -9.80 19.58 13.68
N LEU A 312 -8.54 19.53 14.11
CA LEU A 312 -7.50 20.48 13.70
C LEU A 312 -7.26 20.43 12.18
N VAL A 313 -7.10 19.23 11.62
CA VAL A 313 -6.87 19.03 10.18
C VAL A 313 -8.01 19.63 9.37
N LYS A 314 -9.27 19.31 9.72
CA LYS A 314 -10.46 19.91 9.12
C LYS A 314 -10.39 21.44 9.15
N ARG A 315 -10.15 22.03 10.32
CA ARG A 315 -10.13 23.49 10.50
C ARG A 315 -9.06 24.17 9.65
N LEU A 316 -7.87 23.58 9.53
CA LEU A 316 -6.80 24.12 8.68
C LEU A 316 -7.16 24.06 7.19
N ILE A 317 -7.79 22.96 6.74
CA ILE A 317 -8.25 22.83 5.36
C ILE A 317 -9.33 23.86 5.05
N PHE A 318 -10.32 24.04 5.93
CA PHE A 318 -11.36 25.07 5.74
C PHE A 318 -10.79 26.49 5.81
N GLN A 319 -9.80 26.74 6.66
CA GLN A 319 -9.10 28.03 6.68
C GLN A 319 -8.42 28.32 5.33
N PHE A 320 -7.83 27.30 4.68
CA PHE A 320 -7.32 27.46 3.32
C PHE A 320 -8.44 27.77 2.33
N ILE A 321 -9.50 26.97 2.33
CA ILE A 321 -10.63 27.11 1.40
C ILE A 321 -11.23 28.51 1.50
N GLU A 322 -11.45 29.02 2.72
CA GLU A 322 -11.97 30.36 2.96
C GLU A 322 -10.97 31.46 2.54
N SER A 323 -9.67 31.24 2.76
CA SER A 323 -8.63 32.22 2.38
C SER A 323 -8.49 32.42 0.87
N GLN A 324 -8.88 31.41 0.07
CA GLN A 324 -8.78 31.48 -1.39
C GLN A 324 -9.89 32.33 -2.04
N GLY A 325 -10.91 32.75 -1.28
CA GLY A 325 -11.99 33.61 -1.75
C GLY A 325 -12.99 32.88 -2.64
N CYS A 326 -13.40 33.51 -3.76
CA CYS A 326 -14.38 32.92 -4.68
C CYS A 326 -13.74 31.88 -5.60
N TRP A 327 -13.87 30.60 -5.24
CA TRP A 327 -13.38 29.47 -6.05
C TRP A 327 -13.93 29.44 -7.48
N GLN A 328 -15.12 30.01 -7.70
CA GLN A 328 -15.72 30.18 -9.03
C GLN A 328 -14.86 31.02 -9.98
N GLU A 329 -14.16 32.04 -9.46
CA GLU A 329 -13.28 32.89 -10.28
C GLU A 329 -11.98 32.17 -10.66
N LYS A 330 -11.51 31.27 -9.79
CA LYS A 330 -10.29 30.46 -10.02
C LYS A 330 -10.55 29.23 -10.88
N CYS A 331 -11.78 28.74 -10.90
CA CYS A 331 -12.20 27.58 -11.66
C CYS A 331 -13.41 27.91 -12.56
N PRO A 332 -13.24 28.76 -13.58
CA PRO A 332 -14.37 29.17 -14.42
C PRO A 332 -14.86 28.05 -15.35
N THR A 333 -13.98 27.10 -15.70
CA THR A 333 -14.25 26.00 -16.63
C THR A 333 -13.66 24.68 -16.14
N LEU A 334 -14.19 23.57 -16.68
CA LEU A 334 -13.77 22.21 -16.35
C LEU A 334 -12.27 21.97 -16.58
N SER A 335 -11.64 22.64 -17.55
CA SER A 335 -10.19 22.58 -17.78
C SER A 335 -9.35 23.03 -16.58
N HIS A 336 -9.88 23.88 -15.71
CA HIS A 336 -9.19 24.37 -14.51
C HIS A 336 -9.44 23.48 -13.28
N LEU A 337 -10.37 22.53 -13.37
CA LEU A 337 -10.72 21.64 -12.26
C LEU A 337 -9.54 20.76 -11.81
N PRO A 338 -8.74 20.13 -12.70
CA PRO A 338 -7.59 19.35 -12.28
C PRO A 338 -6.57 20.15 -11.46
N GLN A 339 -6.34 21.42 -11.81
CA GLN A 339 -5.43 22.28 -11.08
C GLN A 339 -5.96 22.61 -9.69
N VAL A 340 -7.25 22.90 -9.56
CA VAL A 340 -7.90 23.13 -8.27
C VAL A 340 -7.86 21.88 -7.39
N LEU A 341 -8.15 20.71 -7.96
CA LEU A 341 -8.05 19.44 -7.24
C LEU A 341 -6.62 19.19 -6.76
N GLN A 342 -5.61 19.51 -7.58
CA GLN A 342 -4.20 19.39 -7.20
C GLN A 342 -3.83 20.32 -6.04
N ASP A 343 -4.23 21.60 -6.10
CA ASP A 343 -3.94 22.59 -5.05
C ASP A 343 -4.55 22.16 -3.71
N ILE A 344 -5.79 21.66 -3.74
CA ILE A 344 -6.49 21.16 -2.56
C ILE A 344 -5.82 19.88 -2.05
N SER A 345 -5.49 18.95 -2.94
CA SER A 345 -4.84 17.68 -2.58
C SER A 345 -3.52 17.91 -1.85
N LEU A 346 -2.74 18.92 -2.27
CA LEU A 346 -1.49 19.30 -1.62
C LEU A 346 -1.73 19.72 -0.16
N VAL A 347 -2.70 20.61 0.07
CA VAL A 347 -3.03 21.12 1.42
C VAL A 347 -3.61 20.01 2.29
N VAL A 348 -4.52 19.21 1.74
CA VAL A 348 -5.12 18.05 2.41
C VAL A 348 -4.04 17.05 2.81
N GLY A 349 -3.12 16.72 1.91
CA GLY A 349 -2.00 15.81 2.18
C GLY A 349 -1.07 16.33 3.29
N HIS A 350 -0.69 17.62 3.25
CA HIS A 350 0.12 18.22 4.31
C HIS A 350 -0.60 18.23 5.67
N CYS A 351 -1.88 18.59 5.70
CA CYS A 351 -2.66 18.59 6.94
C CYS A 351 -2.86 17.15 7.47
N LYS A 352 -3.08 16.16 6.61
CA LYS A 352 -3.15 14.74 6.98
C LYS A 352 -1.86 14.26 7.63
N VAL A 353 -0.70 14.65 7.10
CA VAL A 353 0.61 14.36 7.71
C VAL A 353 0.70 15.01 9.09
N LEU A 354 0.32 16.28 9.23
CA LEU A 354 0.28 16.98 10.51
C LEU A 354 -0.62 16.26 11.54
N GLY A 355 -1.81 15.82 11.15
CA GLY A 355 -2.69 15.04 12.03
C GLY A 355 -2.00 13.79 12.58
N LYS A 356 -1.30 13.04 11.71
CA LYS A 356 -0.48 11.89 12.11
C LYS A 356 0.71 12.27 12.99
N GLU A 357 1.27 13.48 12.84
CA GLU A 357 2.33 13.96 13.73
C GLU A 357 1.82 14.20 15.14
N ILE A 358 0.66 14.82 15.28
CA ILE A 358 0.02 15.09 16.56
C ILE A 358 -0.32 13.79 17.29
N GLU A 359 -0.95 12.83 16.63
CA GLU A 359 -1.25 11.51 17.21
C GLU A 359 0.01 10.79 17.68
N PHE A 360 1.10 10.91 16.93
CA PHE A 360 2.38 10.36 17.34
C PHE A 360 2.92 11.04 18.60
N LEU A 361 2.81 12.37 18.71
CA LEU A 361 3.25 13.11 19.89
C LEU A 361 2.38 12.82 21.11
N GLU A 362 1.07 12.64 20.94
CA GLU A 362 0.17 12.20 22.02
C GLU A 362 0.54 10.81 22.52
N ARG A 363 0.88 9.88 21.62
CA ARG A 363 1.17 8.49 21.98
C ARG A 363 2.62 8.26 22.45
N TRP A 364 3.58 8.98 21.88
CA TRP A 364 5.02 8.74 22.09
C TRP A 364 5.78 9.96 22.66
N GLY A 365 5.08 11.07 22.91
CA GLY A 365 5.66 12.31 23.42
C GLY A 365 6.45 12.15 24.72
N GLY A 366 6.06 11.20 25.58
CA GLY A 366 6.78 10.91 26.82
C GLY A 366 8.27 10.59 26.62
N LYS A 367 8.66 10.00 25.47
CA LYS A 367 10.07 9.75 25.12
C LYS A 367 10.88 11.04 24.94
N PHE A 368 10.20 12.14 24.64
CA PHE A 368 10.78 13.45 24.37
C PHE A 368 10.57 14.43 25.53
N ASN A 369 10.24 13.94 26.74
CA ASN A 369 9.85 14.77 27.89
C ASN A 369 8.62 15.66 27.64
N LEU A 370 7.80 15.31 26.64
CA LEU A 370 6.52 15.94 26.38
C LEU A 370 5.46 15.24 27.24
N LEU A 371 4.93 15.95 28.23
CA LEU A 371 3.94 15.43 29.17
C LEU A 371 2.52 15.45 28.60
N LYS A 372 2.18 16.49 27.85
CA LYS A 372 0.82 16.70 27.35
C LYS A 372 0.83 17.49 26.04
N THR A 373 -0.01 17.06 25.11
CA THR A 373 -0.43 17.83 23.94
C THR A 373 -1.88 18.27 24.17
N ASP A 374 -2.20 19.53 23.93
CA ASP A 374 -3.56 20.07 23.99
C ASP A 374 -3.80 20.88 22.71
N ILE A 375 -4.97 20.73 22.10
CA ILE A 375 -5.30 21.39 20.84
C ILE A 375 -6.50 22.29 21.09
N ARG A 376 -6.38 23.56 20.72
CA ARG A 376 -7.48 24.52 20.78
C ARG A 376 -7.51 25.31 19.49
N ASP A 377 -8.57 25.12 18.73
CA ASP A 377 -8.73 25.70 17.39
C ASP A 377 -7.54 25.34 16.48
N THR A 378 -6.76 26.32 16.06
CA THR A 378 -5.53 26.14 15.26
C THR A 378 -4.26 26.17 16.09
N LYS A 379 -4.38 26.23 17.42
CA LYS A 379 -3.25 26.33 18.35
C LYS A 379 -2.96 24.98 18.99
N VAL A 380 -1.72 24.51 18.84
CA VAL A 380 -1.22 23.30 19.47
C VAL A 380 -0.33 23.68 20.65
N LYS A 381 -0.70 23.20 21.83
CA LYS A 381 0.03 23.41 23.08
C LYS A 381 0.78 22.15 23.47
N LEU A 382 2.08 22.29 23.70
CA LEU A 382 3.01 21.22 24.05
C LEU A 382 3.61 21.53 25.41
N LEU A 383 3.26 20.72 26.42
CA LEU A 383 3.79 20.86 27.78
C LEU A 383 5.01 19.96 27.97
N PHE A 384 6.18 20.57 28.06
CA PHE A 384 7.44 19.88 28.34
C PHE A 384 7.74 19.89 29.84
N SER A 385 8.32 18.80 30.34
CA SER A 385 8.81 18.72 31.71
C SER A 385 9.94 17.71 31.83
N SER A 386 11.10 18.17 32.30
CA SER A 386 12.26 17.33 32.58
C SER A 386 12.80 17.68 33.96
N LEU A 387 12.88 16.67 34.84
CA LEU A 387 13.55 16.82 36.13
C LEU A 387 15.07 16.96 35.95
N ALA A 388 15.65 16.25 34.98
CA ALA A 388 17.09 16.25 34.71
C ALA A 388 17.58 17.64 34.27
N ALA A 389 16.81 18.34 33.43
CA ALA A 389 17.10 19.71 33.01
C ALA A 389 16.52 20.78 33.97
N PHE A 390 15.85 20.36 35.05
CA PHE A 390 15.11 21.23 35.98
C PHE A 390 14.23 22.26 35.25
N ALA A 391 13.47 21.81 34.26
CA ALA A 391 12.70 22.69 33.39
C ALA A 391 11.27 22.18 33.16
N LYS A 392 10.33 23.13 33.14
CA LYS A 392 8.93 22.92 32.78
C LYS A 392 8.41 24.16 32.07
N PHE A 393 7.96 24.01 30.83
CA PHE A 393 7.43 25.11 30.03
C PHE A 393 6.37 24.59 29.06
N GLU A 394 5.51 25.48 28.60
CA GLU A 394 4.45 25.20 27.66
C GLU A 394 4.70 25.98 26.37
N LEU A 395 4.87 25.26 25.26
CA LEU A 395 5.06 25.84 23.94
C LEU A 395 3.71 25.84 23.22
N THR A 396 3.24 27.00 22.79
CA THR A 396 2.03 27.11 21.96
C THR A 396 2.43 27.47 20.54
N LEU A 397 2.04 26.66 19.57
CA LEU A 397 2.28 26.85 18.14
C LEU A 397 0.96 27.22 17.46
N SER A 398 0.92 28.33 16.74
CA SER A 398 -0.24 28.73 15.94
C SER A 398 -0.05 28.18 14.53
N LEU A 399 -0.81 27.13 14.19
CA LEU A 399 -0.72 26.47 12.90
C LEU A 399 -1.62 27.17 11.88
N SER A 400 -1.24 27.09 10.62
CA SER A 400 -2.01 27.56 9.47
C SER A 400 -1.99 26.50 8.37
N ALA A 401 -2.83 26.68 7.36
CA ALA A 401 -2.89 25.75 6.24
C ALA A 401 -1.60 25.69 5.39
N ASN A 402 -0.71 26.67 5.55
CA ASN A 402 0.60 26.69 4.88
C ASN A 402 1.61 25.73 5.54
N TYR A 403 1.28 25.13 6.69
CA TYR A 403 2.13 24.12 7.31
C TYR A 403 2.34 22.93 6.36
N PRO A 404 3.57 22.41 6.20
CA PRO A 404 4.80 22.73 6.92
C PRO A 404 5.76 23.67 6.15
N ALA A 405 5.28 24.42 5.15
CA ALA A 405 6.13 25.28 4.30
C ALA A 405 6.73 26.45 5.08
N ASP A 406 5.98 26.99 6.05
CA ASP A 406 6.42 28.07 6.93
C ASP A 406 6.61 27.56 8.38
N SER A 407 7.53 28.19 9.12
CA SER A 407 7.65 27.96 10.55
C SER A 407 6.46 28.60 11.29
N PRO A 408 5.72 27.83 12.10
CA PRO A 408 4.53 28.34 12.76
C PRO A 408 4.91 29.37 13.84
N PRO A 409 4.20 30.51 13.94
CA PRO A 409 4.35 31.44 15.05
C PRO A 409 4.17 30.73 16.38
N PHE A 410 5.04 31.02 17.34
CA PHE A 410 5.03 30.34 18.63
C PHE A 410 5.11 31.31 19.80
N THR A 411 4.67 30.84 20.96
CA THR A 411 4.80 31.55 22.25
C THR A 411 5.17 30.55 23.33
N VAL A 412 6.05 30.94 24.25
CA VAL A 412 6.52 30.08 25.34
C VAL A 412 6.03 30.60 26.68
N HIS A 413 5.38 29.73 27.46
CA HIS A 413 4.98 30.01 28.83
C HIS A 413 5.83 29.18 29.81
N LYS A 414 6.85 29.83 30.38
CA LYS A 414 7.77 29.23 31.34
C LYS A 414 7.09 29.00 32.70
N LYS A 415 7.23 27.80 33.27
CA LYS A 415 6.73 27.46 34.62
C LYS A 415 7.89 27.21 35.60
N ILE A 416 8.92 26.49 35.17
CA ILE A 416 10.11 26.12 35.99
C ILE A 416 11.35 26.12 35.09
N GLY A 417 12.51 26.50 35.62
CA GLY A 417 13.80 26.50 34.91
C GLY A 417 14.10 27.81 34.20
N ASN A 418 15.13 27.83 33.35
CA ASN A 418 15.59 29.04 32.64
C ASN A 418 15.20 29.10 31.16
N ILE A 419 14.64 28.03 30.60
CA ILE A 419 14.26 27.95 29.19
C ILE A 419 13.10 28.91 28.92
N GLY A 420 13.33 29.90 28.07
CA GLY A 420 12.39 30.90 27.61
C GLY A 420 12.22 30.88 26.09
N GLU A 421 11.77 32.01 25.55
CA GLU A 421 11.47 32.15 24.12
C GLU A 421 12.73 32.20 23.25
N GLU A 422 13.81 32.79 23.75
CA GLU A 422 15.09 32.90 23.03
C GLU A 422 15.74 31.54 22.78
N GLU A 423 15.81 30.67 23.80
CA GLU A 423 16.41 29.34 23.66
C GLU A 423 15.58 28.44 22.75
N ILE A 424 14.24 28.54 22.83
CA ILE A 424 13.35 27.79 21.95
C ILE A 424 13.43 28.31 20.52
N SER A 425 13.52 29.63 20.32
CA SER A 425 13.71 30.25 19.01
C SER A 425 14.98 29.77 18.34
N ALA A 426 16.10 29.73 19.08
CA ALA A 426 17.37 29.21 18.58
C ALA A 426 17.22 27.77 18.06
N VAL A 427 16.59 26.88 18.83
CA VAL A 427 16.38 25.48 18.43
C VAL A 427 15.42 25.35 17.24
N LEU A 428 14.31 26.11 17.23
CA LEU A 428 13.34 26.05 16.13
C LEU A 428 13.89 26.61 14.81
N SER A 429 14.84 27.54 14.88
CA SER A 429 15.52 28.09 13.70
C SER A 429 16.41 27.07 12.98
N GLU A 430 16.87 26.04 13.69
CA GLU A 430 17.65 24.94 13.10
C GLU A 430 16.77 23.91 12.37
N VAL A 431 15.44 23.97 12.55
CA VAL A 431 14.51 23.01 11.95
C VAL A 431 14.13 23.47 10.55
N PRO A 432 14.53 22.76 9.48
CA PRO A 432 14.09 23.12 8.14
C PRO A 432 12.58 22.89 7.99
N PRO A 433 11.86 23.81 7.31
CA PRO A 433 10.46 23.62 6.96
C PRO A 433 10.31 22.38 6.06
N GLY A 434 9.15 21.72 6.15
CA GLY A 434 8.86 20.50 5.39
C GLY A 434 8.33 19.34 6.22
N HIS A 435 8.04 18.23 5.56
CA HIS A 435 7.42 17.01 6.11
C HIS A 435 7.95 16.64 7.50
N HIS A 436 7.09 16.39 8.48
CA HIS A 436 7.49 16.03 9.85
C HIS A 436 8.15 17.15 10.68
N TYR A 437 7.87 18.42 10.36
CA TYR A 437 8.45 19.57 11.07
C TYR A 437 8.23 19.49 12.57
N LEU A 438 6.99 19.24 13.03
CA LEU A 438 6.64 19.23 14.45
C LEU A 438 7.39 18.12 15.20
N ARG A 439 7.49 16.92 14.62
CA ARG A 439 8.27 15.82 15.21
C ARG A 439 9.76 16.16 15.32
N ARG A 440 10.33 16.78 14.29
CA ARG A 440 11.74 17.22 14.30
C ARG A 440 11.97 18.29 15.36
N ALA A 441 11.10 19.28 15.41
CA ALA A 441 11.15 20.36 16.40
C ALA A 441 11.11 19.82 17.84
N VAL A 442 10.15 18.93 18.15
CA VAL A 442 10.06 18.28 19.47
C VAL A 442 11.32 17.47 19.78
N SER A 443 11.86 16.75 18.80
CA SER A 443 13.08 15.95 18.97
C SER A 443 14.30 16.81 19.28
N LEU A 444 14.47 17.94 18.58
CA LEU A 444 15.57 18.87 18.80
C LEU A 444 15.44 19.61 20.13
N ILE A 445 14.23 20.04 20.51
CA ILE A 445 13.96 20.61 21.84
C ILE A 445 14.36 19.61 22.94
N HIS A 446 14.00 18.33 22.75
CA HIS A 446 14.38 17.29 23.70
C HIS A 446 15.91 17.15 23.80
N GLN A 447 16.61 17.07 22.67
CA GLN A 447 18.05 16.85 22.63
C GLN A 447 18.85 18.04 23.15
N HIS A 448 18.49 19.27 22.77
CA HIS A 448 19.29 20.46 23.07
C HIS A 448 18.94 21.08 24.43
N LEU A 449 17.68 20.98 24.86
CA LEU A 449 17.21 21.72 26.04
C LEU A 449 16.80 20.83 27.22
N LEU A 450 16.47 19.56 26.98
CA LEU A 450 15.88 18.69 28.03
C LEU A 450 16.72 17.47 28.39
N GLN A 451 17.73 17.14 27.59
CA GLN A 451 18.76 16.16 27.95
C GLN A 451 19.87 16.82 28.78
N PRO A 452 20.44 16.11 29.76
CA PRO A 452 21.61 16.60 30.48
C PRO A 452 22.78 16.78 29.50
N PRO A 453 23.64 17.80 29.68
CA PRO A 453 24.87 17.91 28.92
C PRO A 453 25.70 16.64 29.14
N LYS A 454 26.24 16.08 28.05
CA LYS A 454 27.15 14.94 28.09
C LYS A 454 28.46 15.26 28.78
#